data_AF-A0A522FHA1-F1
#
_entry.id   AF-A0A522FHA1-F1
#
_cell.length_a   1.000
_cell.length_b   1.000
_cell.length_c   1.000
_cell.angle_alpha   90.00
_cell.angle_beta   90.00
_cell.angle_gamma   90.00
#
_symmetry.space_group_name_H-M   'P 1'
#
loop_
_entity.id
_entity.type
_entity.pdbx_description
1 polymer ?
#
loop_
_entity_poly.entity_id
_entity_poly.type
_entity_poly.pdbx_seq_one_letter_code
_entity_poly.pdbx_strand_id
1 'polypeptide(L)' 'MTRKPEQQPPNILVHLTLNAIIGLVLISIALFIGMLGYHYFEDMPWIDAFLNASMILSGMGPAHSMNTAGGKLFA' A
#
# COMPACT_ATOMS: atom_id res chain seq x y z
N MET A 1 4.29 -50.55 -1.14
CA MET A 1 4.11 -49.16 -1.60
C MET A 1 4.12 -48.25 -0.37
N THR A 2 5.30 -47.84 0.08
CA THR A 2 5.50 -46.95 1.22
C THR A 2 5.23 -45.51 0.78
N ARG A 3 4.25 -44.82 1.38
CA ARG A 3 4.02 -43.39 1.13
C ARG A 3 5.31 -42.65 1.51
N LYS A 4 5.91 -41.94 0.55
CA LYS A 4 7.00 -40.98 0.81
C LYS A 4 6.48 -39.98 1.85
N PRO A 5 7.23 -39.65 2.91
CA PRO A 5 6.86 -38.55 3.78
C PRO A 5 6.85 -37.29 2.91
N GLU A 6 5.73 -36.58 2.94
CA GLU A 6 5.52 -35.32 2.25
C GLU A 6 6.55 -34.34 2.82
N GLN A 7 7.70 -34.21 2.15
CA GLN A 7 8.74 -33.25 2.50
C GLN A 7 8.18 -31.85 2.23
N GLN A 8 7.43 -31.30 3.18
CA GLN A 8 7.16 -29.87 3.23
C GLN A 8 8.53 -29.18 3.26
N PRO A 9 8.87 -28.33 2.27
CA PRO A 9 10.16 -27.67 2.28
C PRO A 9 10.28 -26.84 3.57
N PRO A 10 11.42 -26.91 4.29
CA PRO A 10 11.56 -26.37 5.64
C PRO A 10 11.38 -24.84 5.76
N ASN A 11 11.14 -24.15 4.64
CA ASN A 11 11.21 -22.68 4.55
C ASN A 11 9.93 -22.02 4.01
N ILE A 12 8.78 -22.71 3.92
CA ILE A 12 7.52 -22.07 3.46
C ILE A 12 7.20 -20.83 4.31
N LEU A 13 7.39 -20.92 5.64
CA LEU A 13 7.22 -19.80 6.56
C LEU A 13 8.14 -18.63 6.22
N VAL A 14 9.39 -18.89 5.86
CA VAL A 14 10.35 -17.85 5.47
C VAL A 14 9.88 -17.12 4.21
N HIS A 15 9.46 -17.86 3.19
CA HIS A 15 8.93 -17.26 1.95
C HIS A 15 7.66 -16.45 2.22
N LEU A 16 6.75 -16.97 3.05
CA LEU A 16 5.51 -16.28 3.40
C LEU A 16 5.79 -14.97 4.16
N THR A 17 6.68 -15.02 5.16
CA THR A 17 7.08 -13.84 5.94
C THR A 17 7.84 -12.84 5.07
N LEU A 18 8.75 -13.28 4.20
CA LEU A 18 9.50 -12.38 3.32
C LEU A 18 8.56 -11.67 2.34
N ASN A 19 7.64 -12.41 1.72
CA ASN A 19 6.65 -11.83 0.80
C ASN A 19 5.71 -10.86 1.51
N ALA A 20 5.28 -11.17 2.74
CA ALA A 20 4.48 -10.27 3.56
C ALA A 20 5.24 -8.96 3.88
N ILE A 21 6.52 -9.05 4.23
CA ILE A 21 7.37 -7.87 4.48
C ILE A 21 7.53 -7.05 3.20
N ILE A 22 7.79 -7.69 2.07
CA ILE A 22 7.90 -7.01 0.77
C ILE A 22 6.60 -6.28 0.45
N GLY A 23 5.44 -6.94 0.63
CA GLY A 23 4.13 -6.30 0.44
C GLY A 23 3.91 -5.10 1.37
N LEU A 24 4.26 -5.23 2.65
CA LEU A 24 4.15 -4.14 3.62
C LEU A 24 5.04 -2.95 3.26
N VAL A 25 6.26 -3.20 2.78
CA VAL A 25 7.19 -2.17 2.33
C VAL A 25 6.61 -1.45 1.10
N LEU A 26 6.10 -2.20 0.12
CA LEU A 26 5.48 -1.61 -1.08
C LEU A 26 4.27 -0.74 -0.71
N ILE A 27 3.39 -1.23 0.17
CA ILE A 27 2.24 -0.49 0.70
C ILE A 27 2.70 0.79 1.39
N SER A 28 3.72 0.71 2.25
CA SER A 28 4.23 1.86 2.98
C SER A 28 4.83 2.91 2.06
N ILE A 29 5.58 2.50 1.03
CA ILE A 29 6.13 3.39 0.01
C ILE A 29 5.00 4.05 -0.80
N ALA A 30 4.01 3.28 -1.24
CA ALA A 30 2.86 3.79 -1.98
C ALA A 30 2.09 4.83 -1.16
N LEU A 31 1.82 4.56 0.12
CA LEU A 31 1.18 5.51 1.04
C LEU A 31 2.03 6.76 1.23
N PHE A 32 3.35 6.62 1.38
CA PHE A 32 4.23 7.77 1.59
C PHE A 32 4.27 8.68 0.37
N ILE A 33 4.42 8.11 -0.83
CA ILE A 33 4.32 8.85 -2.09
C ILE A 33 2.94 9.52 -2.19
N GLY A 34 1.88 8.75 -1.89
CA GLY A 34 0.49 9.21 -1.82
C GLY A 34 0.31 10.47 -0.97
N MET A 35 0.75 10.40 0.28
CA MET A 35 0.70 11.50 1.24
C MET A 35 1.47 12.73 0.76
N LEU A 36 2.67 12.53 0.18
CA LEU A 36 3.46 13.63 -0.36
C LEU A 36 2.73 14.33 -1.50
N GLY A 37 2.08 13.59 -2.41
CA GLY A 37 1.29 14.20 -3.47
C GLY A 37 0.15 15.05 -2.94
N TYR A 38 -0.63 14.54 -1.99
CA TYR A 38 -1.71 15.33 -1.36
C TYR A 38 -1.19 16.53 -0.56
N HIS A 39 -0.06 16.38 0.13
CA HIS A 39 0.51 17.48 0.90
C HIS A 39 1.09 18.59 0.01
N TYR A 40 1.76 18.23 -1.09
CA TYR A 40 2.38 19.22 -1.98
C TYR A 40 1.42 19.81 -3.03
N PHE A 41 0.46 19.04 -3.55
CA PHE A 41 -0.43 19.50 -4.62
C PHE A 41 -1.79 19.99 -4.13
N GLU A 42 -2.23 19.60 -2.92
CA GLU A 42 -3.53 20.00 -2.35
C GLU A 42 -3.36 20.71 -0.99
N ASP A 43 -2.12 21.02 -0.56
CA ASP A 43 -1.79 21.65 0.74
C ASP A 43 -2.49 20.95 1.94
N MET A 44 -2.75 19.65 1.80
CA MET A 44 -3.59 18.91 2.72
C MET A 44 -2.82 18.55 4.00
N PRO A 45 -3.43 18.63 5.21
CA PRO A 45 -2.79 18.16 6.44
C PRO A 45 -2.39 16.68 6.34
N TRP A 46 -1.29 16.30 6.99
CA TRP A 46 -0.73 14.94 6.90
C TRP A 46 -1.75 13.82 7.24
N ILE A 47 -2.62 14.04 8.22
CA ILE A 47 -3.68 13.08 8.58
C ILE A 47 -4.68 12.89 7.44
N ASP A 48 -5.12 13.99 6.82
CA ASP A 48 -6.10 13.96 5.73
C ASP A 48 -5.46 13.40 4.45
N ALA A 49 -4.19 13.72 4.21
CA ALA A 49 -3.39 13.16 3.12
C ALA A 49 -3.21 11.64 3.28
N PHE A 50 -2.96 11.16 4.49
CA PHE A 50 -2.89 9.72 4.81
C PHE A 50 -4.23 9.03 4.59
N LEU A 51 -5.32 9.65 5.05
CA LEU A 51 -6.66 9.13 4.86
C LEU A 51 -6.98 8.98 3.37
N ASN A 52 -6.82 10.03 2.57
CA ASN A 52 -7.10 9.97 1.13
C ASN A 52 -6.18 8.99 0.38
N ALA A 53 -4.89 8.95 0.71
CA ALA A 53 -3.96 7.98 0.12
C ALA A 53 -4.34 6.52 0.46
N SER A 54 -4.76 6.25 1.70
CA SER A 54 -5.16 4.90 2.12
C SER A 54 -6.49 4.46 1.52
N MET A 55 -7.44 5.39 1.33
CA MET A 55 -8.70 5.11 0.65
C MET A 55 -8.44 4.63 -0.78
N ILE A 56 -7.65 5.36 -1.56
CA ILE A 56 -7.33 4.99 -2.94
C ILE A 56 -6.57 3.66 -3.00
N LEU A 57 -5.60 3.47 -2.11
CA LEU A 57 -4.85 2.21 -2.05
C LEU A 57 -5.75 1.00 -1.74
N SER A 58 -6.83 1.20 -0.98
CA SER A 58 -7.83 0.16 -0.70
C SER A 58 -8.88 -0.02 -1.80
N GLY A 59 -8.84 0.79 -2.87
CA GLY A 59 -9.82 0.79 -3.96
C GLY A 59 -11.09 1.59 -3.67
N MET A 60 -11.10 2.37 -2.59
CA MET A 60 -12.17 3.33 -2.28
C MET A 60 -11.84 4.69 -2.90
N GLY A 61 -12.85 5.42 -3.37
CA GLY A 61 -12.64 6.79 -3.86
C GLY A 61 -12.14 7.75 -2.76
N PRO A 62 -11.53 8.89 -3.12
CA PRO A 62 -11.03 9.85 -2.14
C PRO A 62 -12.17 10.45 -1.31
N ALA A 63 -11.93 10.69 -0.01
CA ALA A 63 -12.88 11.34 0.89
C ALA A 63 -13.07 12.82 0.56
N HIS A 64 -12.04 13.49 0.05
CA HIS A 64 -12.10 14.90 -0.32
C HIS A 64 -12.04 15.08 -1.85
N SER A 65 -12.85 16.01 -2.36
CA SER A 65 -12.82 16.35 -3.79
C SER A 65 -11.57 17.16 -4.10
N MET A 66 -10.70 16.62 -4.95
CA MET A 66 -9.46 17.29 -5.36
C MET A 66 -9.75 18.54 -6.18
N ASN A 67 -9.19 19.66 -5.75
CA ASN A 67 -9.43 20.97 -6.35
C ASN A 67 -8.35 21.32 -7.39
N THR A 68 -7.17 20.72 -7.30
CA THR A 68 -6.04 21.01 -8.20
C THR A 68 -5.90 19.97 -9.30
N ALA A 69 -5.38 20.40 -10.46
CA ALA A 69 -5.11 19.50 -11.57
C ALA A 69 -4.03 18.45 -11.21
N GLY A 70 -3.08 18.82 -10.34
CA GLY A 70 -2.04 17.91 -9.84
C GLY A 70 -2.61 16.82 -8.93
N GLY A 71 -3.51 17.17 -8.01
CA GLY A 71 -4.20 16.19 -7.17
C GLY A 71 -4.97 15.17 -7.99
N LYS A 72 -5.78 15.65 -8.96
CA LYS A 72 -6.58 14.79 -9.85
C LYS A 72 -5.77 13.82 -10.72
N LEU A 73 -4.54 14.18 -11.06
CA LEU A 73 -3.65 13.32 -11.85
C LEU A 73 -2.97 12.23 -11.01
N PHE A 74 -2.92 12.44 -9.70
CA PHE A 74 -2.08 11.68 -8.80
C PHE A 74 -2.87 10.65 -7.97
N ALA A 75 -4.11 10.99 -7.62
CA ALA A 75 -5.10 10.08 -7.05
C ALA A 75 -5.56 9.01 -8.04
#